data_AF-S5G5U1-F1
#
_entry.id   AF-S5G5U1-F1
#
_cell.length_a   1.000
_cell.length_b   1.000
_cell.length_c   1.000
_cell.angle_alpha   90.00
_cell.angle_beta   90.00
_cell.angle_gamma   90.00
#
_symmetry.space_group_name_H-M   'P 1'
#
loop_
_entity.id
_entity.type
_entity.pdbx_description
1 polymer ?
#
loop_
_entity_poly.entity_id
_entity_poly.type
_entity_poly.pdbx_seq_one_letter_code
_entity_poly.pdbx_strand_id
1 'polypeptide(L)'
;SITLQHAALSMFVTSFTTAAAFYANYVSNITAIRCFGIYAGTAILVNYVLMVTWLPAVVVLHERYLLNVFDCFRKPQQHVYNHKHCWTLLCQKFQDLLFAVSEASRIFFEKVLPCIVIKFRYIWLFWFLALTVGGAYIVCINPKMKLPSLELSEFQVFRSSHPFERYDAEYKKLFMFERVHHGEELHMPITIIWGVSPEDNGDPLNPKSKGKLKLDSSFNIASQESQVWIYNFCQKLRNQTFFHQPDEQDFTSCFIETFKQWMENDCDEPSHYPCCSQPKFPFKQEVFELCIKRAIMEIERSTGYHLDSKTPGPRFDRNDTIRA
;
A
#
# COMPACT_ATOMS: atom_id res chain seq x y z
N SER A 1 13.22 40.67 20.18
CA SER A 1 12.09 40.85 19.25
C SER A 1 12.53 40.70 17.79
N ILE A 2 13.50 41.49 17.31
CA ILE A 2 13.99 41.45 15.91
C ILE A 2 14.53 40.07 15.48
N THR A 3 15.29 39.41 16.35
CA THR A 3 15.84 38.07 16.08
C THR A 3 14.75 37.01 15.87
N LEU A 4 13.71 37.03 16.71
CA LEU A 4 12.57 36.13 16.61
C LEU A 4 11.78 36.37 15.32
N GLN A 5 11.61 37.62 14.89
CA GLN A 5 10.88 37.94 13.65
C GLN A 5 11.58 37.35 12.41
N HIS A 6 12.90 37.52 12.28
CA HIS A 6 13.65 36.95 11.16
C HIS A 6 13.74 35.42 11.22
N ALA A 7 13.98 34.86 12.41
CA ALA A 7 14.10 33.42 12.58
C ALA A 7 12.75 32.71 12.39
N ALA A 8 11.64 33.26 12.92
CA ALA A 8 10.32 32.65 12.82
C ALA A 8 9.83 32.57 11.37
N LEU A 9 10.14 33.57 10.53
CA LEU A 9 9.80 33.53 9.11
C LEU A 9 10.58 32.44 8.37
N SER A 10 11.88 32.33 8.61
CA SER A 10 12.69 31.27 8.01
C SER A 10 12.24 29.87 8.46
N MET A 11 11.99 29.68 9.76
CA MET A 11 11.49 28.41 10.33
C MET A 11 10.08 28.06 9.84
N PHE A 12 9.24 29.06 9.57
CA PHE A 12 7.89 28.85 9.03
C PHE A 12 7.97 28.30 7.62
N VAL A 13 8.72 28.95 6.73
CA VAL A 13 8.80 28.54 5.32
C VAL A 13 9.34 27.12 5.20
N THR A 14 10.37 26.76 5.98
CA THR A 14 10.93 25.41 5.96
C THR A 14 9.96 24.36 6.50
N SER A 15 9.30 24.62 7.62
CA SER A 15 8.34 23.68 8.22
C SER A 15 7.08 23.54 7.37
N PHE A 16 6.57 24.65 6.83
CA PHE A 16 5.38 24.66 5.98
C PHE A 16 5.58 23.92 4.67
N THR A 17 6.70 24.18 3.96
CA THR A 17 6.99 23.48 2.70
C THR A 17 7.18 21.97 2.92
N THR A 18 7.83 21.58 4.03
CA THR A 18 7.98 20.17 4.40
C THR A 18 6.63 19.53 4.74
N ALA A 19 5.80 20.19 5.56
CA ALA A 19 4.47 19.69 5.90
C ALA A 19 3.56 19.60 4.67
N ALA A 20 3.60 20.58 3.78
CA ALA A 20 2.84 20.59 2.53
C ALA A 20 3.20 19.41 1.62
N ALA A 21 4.49 19.04 1.53
CA ALA A 21 4.92 17.86 0.80
C ALA A 21 4.31 16.57 1.39
N PHE A 22 4.27 16.44 2.72
CA PHE A 22 3.62 15.29 3.36
C PHE A 22 2.10 15.29 3.21
N TYR A 23 1.44 16.45 3.27
CA TYR A 23 0.00 16.55 3.00
C TYR A 23 -0.36 16.24 1.55
N ALA A 24 0.52 16.54 0.59
CA ALA A 24 0.29 16.17 -0.81
C ALA A 24 0.11 14.65 -1.01
N ASN A 25 0.72 13.83 -0.14
CA ASN A 25 0.54 12.37 -0.16
C ASN A 25 -0.91 11.94 0.13
N TYR A 26 -1.76 12.80 0.69
CA TYR A 26 -3.18 12.50 0.92
C TYR A 26 -3.97 12.27 -0.37
N VAL A 27 -3.48 12.78 -1.50
CA VAL A 27 -4.08 12.57 -2.84
C VAL A 27 -3.89 11.14 -3.34
N SER A 28 -2.97 10.37 -2.74
CA SER A 28 -2.78 8.95 -3.08
C SER A 28 -4.00 8.11 -2.70
N ASN A 29 -4.30 7.07 -3.50
CA ASN A 29 -5.37 6.10 -3.20
C ASN A 29 -4.97 5.06 -2.14
N ILE A 30 -3.69 5.00 -1.75
CA ILE A 30 -3.18 4.00 -0.81
C ILE A 30 -3.38 4.49 0.64
N THR A 31 -4.21 3.78 1.41
CA THR A 31 -4.57 4.14 2.80
C THR A 31 -3.37 4.43 3.69
N ALA A 32 -2.34 3.57 3.68
CA ALA A 32 -1.15 3.74 4.51
C ALA A 32 -0.40 5.05 4.21
N ILE A 33 -0.31 5.44 2.93
CA ILE A 33 0.36 6.67 2.48
C ILE A 33 -0.44 7.89 2.92
N ARG A 34 -1.78 7.86 2.84
CA ARG A 34 -2.65 8.95 3.30
C ARG A 34 -2.51 9.19 4.80
N CYS A 35 -2.59 8.12 5.60
CA CYS A 35 -2.48 8.20 7.05
C CYS A 35 -1.10 8.69 7.49
N PHE A 36 -0.03 8.19 6.86
CA PHE A 36 1.34 8.66 7.10
C PHE A 36 1.51 10.14 6.77
N GLY A 37 1.00 10.59 5.61
CA GLY A 37 1.06 11.99 5.18
C GLY A 37 0.37 12.94 6.16
N ILE A 38 -0.84 12.60 6.62
CA ILE A 38 -1.58 13.39 7.62
C ILE A 38 -0.80 13.46 8.93
N TYR A 39 -0.31 12.32 9.43
CA TYR A 39 0.42 12.27 10.70
C TYR A 39 1.73 13.07 10.65
N ALA A 40 2.56 12.84 9.63
CA ALA A 40 3.83 13.54 9.49
C ALA A 40 3.63 15.05 9.28
N GLY A 41 2.68 15.45 8.42
CA GLY A 41 2.36 16.85 8.16
C GLY A 41 1.89 17.59 9.41
N THR A 42 1.00 16.98 10.20
CA THR A 42 0.52 17.56 11.47
C THR A 42 1.65 17.64 12.51
N ALA A 43 2.47 16.59 12.65
CA ALA A 43 3.60 16.58 13.58
C ALA A 43 4.63 17.69 13.29
N ILE A 44 4.93 17.94 12.01
CA ILE A 44 5.87 19.01 11.60
C ILE A 44 5.29 20.40 11.92
N LEU A 45 4.00 20.62 11.67
CA LEU A 45 3.36 21.89 11.95
C LEU A 45 3.27 22.16 13.45
N VAL A 46 2.97 21.14 14.26
CA VAL A 46 3.02 21.22 15.72
C VAL A 46 4.45 21.49 16.20
N ASN A 47 5.46 20.83 15.63
CA ASN A 47 6.86 21.08 15.95
C ASN A 47 7.26 22.54 15.67
N TYR A 48 6.78 23.14 14.58
CA TYR A 48 7.00 24.57 14.32
C TYR A 48 6.42 25.44 15.44
N VAL A 49 5.18 25.20 15.86
CA VAL A 49 4.54 25.94 16.95
C VAL A 49 5.30 25.76 18.27
N LEU A 50 5.76 24.54 18.55
CA LEU A 50 6.61 24.28 19.71
C LEU A 50 7.92 25.05 19.60
N MET A 51 8.63 25.01 18.46
CA MET A 51 9.89 25.74 18.30
C MET A 51 9.75 27.25 18.50
N VAL A 52 8.68 27.86 17.99
CA VAL A 52 8.43 29.31 18.15
C VAL A 52 8.12 29.69 19.60
N THR A 53 7.46 28.80 20.36
CA THR A 53 7.05 29.07 21.76
C THR A 53 8.11 28.67 22.78
N TRP A 54 8.74 27.52 22.60
CA TRP A 54 9.72 26.93 23.52
C TRP A 54 11.12 27.51 23.37
N LEU A 55 11.58 27.81 22.15
CA LEU A 55 12.94 28.33 21.94
C LEU A 55 13.20 29.65 22.68
N PRO A 56 12.31 30.67 22.65
CA PRO A 56 12.50 31.88 23.44
C PRO A 56 12.54 31.61 24.94
N ALA A 57 11.72 30.68 25.44
CA ALA A 57 11.71 30.31 26.85
C ALA A 57 13.04 29.68 27.28
N VAL A 58 13.60 28.78 26.47
CA VAL A 58 14.91 28.16 26.71
C VAL A 58 16.03 29.20 26.68
N VAL A 59 16.01 30.14 25.72
CA VAL A 59 17.03 31.19 25.63
C VAL A 59 17.02 32.08 26.87
N VAL A 60 15.84 32.52 27.32
CA VAL A 60 15.71 33.33 28.55
C VAL A 60 16.15 32.55 29.79
N LEU A 61 15.80 31.26 29.89
CA LEU A 61 16.22 30.39 30.98
C LEU A 61 17.75 30.23 30.99
N HIS A 62 18.35 30.05 29.81
CA HIS A 62 19.79 29.90 29.65
C HIS A 62 20.54 31.15 30.09
N GLU A 63 20.13 32.32 29.60
CA GLU A 63 20.77 33.59 29.97
C GLU A 63 20.63 33.91 31.46
N ARG A 64 19.48 33.59 32.07
CA ARG A 64 19.20 33.99 33.46
C ARG A 64 19.72 33.01 34.51
N TYR A 65 19.71 31.71 34.23
CA TYR A 65 20.01 30.67 35.21
C TYR A 65 21.24 29.83 34.83
N LEU A 66 21.35 29.36 33.59
CA LEU A 66 22.39 28.38 33.23
C LEU A 66 23.78 29.01 33.15
N LEU A 67 23.90 30.25 32.70
CA LEU A 67 25.17 30.98 32.73
C LEU A 67 25.69 31.24 34.15
N ASN A 68 24.79 31.30 35.14
CA ASN A 68 25.16 31.53 36.55
C ASN A 68 25.44 30.23 37.33
N VAL A 69 24.95 29.08 36.85
CA VAL A 69 25.12 27.77 37.53
C VAL A 69 26.34 27.01 36.98
N PHE A 70 26.67 27.17 35.69
CA PHE A 70 27.86 26.57 35.10
C PHE A 70 29.06 27.53 35.17
N ASP A 71 29.71 27.59 36.33
CA ASP A 71 30.92 28.38 36.62
C ASP A 71 32.15 27.99 35.75
N CYS A 72 32.00 26.99 34.87
CA CYS A 72 33.00 26.59 33.86
C CYS A 72 33.06 27.53 32.64
N PHE A 73 32.03 28.36 32.39
CA PHE A 73 31.98 29.27 31.23
C PHE A 73 32.41 30.72 31.55
N ARG A 74 32.80 31.01 32.80
CA ARG A 74 33.26 32.35 33.19
C ARG A 74 34.71 32.54 32.79
N LYS A 75 35.03 33.62 32.04
CA LYS A 75 36.42 34.10 31.92
C LYS A 75 36.96 34.32 33.35
N PRO A 76 38.13 33.78 33.72
CA PRO A 76 38.57 33.77 35.10
C PRO A 76 38.80 35.21 35.59
N GLN A 77 38.03 35.64 36.59
CA GLN A 77 38.44 36.71 37.49
C GLN A 77 39.38 36.08 38.52
N GLN A 78 40.56 36.68 38.65
CA GLN A 78 41.60 36.26 39.58
C GLN A 78 41.09 36.25 41.02
N HIS A 79 41.01 35.08 41.67
CA HIS A 79 41.61 34.85 42.99
C HIS A 79 41.51 33.40 43.51
N VAL A 80 42.70 32.85 43.78
CA VAL A 80 43.17 32.03 44.92
C VAL A 80 42.46 30.69 45.28
N TYR A 81 43.14 29.60 44.86
CA TYR A 81 43.37 28.28 45.50
C TYR A 81 42.36 27.69 46.52
N ASN A 82 41.82 26.48 46.24
CA ASN A 82 42.34 25.22 46.83
C ASN A 82 41.74 23.91 46.23
N HIS A 83 42.62 22.97 45.87
CA HIS A 83 42.49 21.50 45.92
C HIS A 83 41.38 20.70 45.17
N LYS A 84 41.21 20.90 43.86
CA LYS A 84 40.77 19.84 42.90
C LYS A 84 41.43 20.09 41.55
N HIS A 85 42.66 19.63 41.32
CA HIS A 85 43.56 20.29 40.35
C HIS A 85 44.02 19.48 39.12
N CYS A 86 43.59 18.22 38.93
CA CYS A 86 43.97 17.44 37.74
C CYS A 86 42.81 17.30 36.73
N TRP A 87 41.65 16.84 37.21
CA TRP A 87 40.45 16.68 36.37
C TRP A 87 39.86 18.01 35.87
N THR A 88 39.94 19.07 36.68
CA THR A 88 39.53 20.42 36.29
C THR A 88 40.45 21.04 35.24
N LEU A 89 41.76 20.77 35.34
CA LEU A 89 42.77 21.23 34.37
C LEU A 89 42.63 20.52 33.03
N LEU A 90 42.40 19.20 33.04
CA LEU A 90 42.13 18.39 31.85
C LEU A 90 40.80 18.80 31.19
N CYS A 91 39.76 19.07 31.99
CA CYS A 91 38.47 19.52 31.48
C CYS A 91 38.57 20.94 30.88
N GLN A 92 39.29 21.86 31.53
CA GLN A 92 39.58 23.19 30.96
C GLN A 92 40.40 23.11 29.67
N LYS A 93 41.46 22.28 29.63
CA LYS A 93 42.25 22.11 28.39
C LYS A 93 41.46 21.48 27.25
N PHE A 94 40.55 20.56 27.56
CA PHE A 94 39.65 19.97 26.57
C PHE A 94 38.60 20.98 26.09
N GLN A 95 38.06 21.82 26.98
CA GLN A 95 37.17 22.92 26.60
C GLN A 95 37.89 24.00 25.77
N ASP A 96 39.13 24.35 26.12
CA ASP A 96 39.96 25.28 25.35
C ASP A 96 40.27 24.73 23.95
N LEU A 97 40.55 23.42 23.85
CA LEU A 97 40.75 22.75 22.56
C LEU A 97 39.45 22.70 21.75
N LEU A 98 38.32 22.34 22.36
CA LEU A 98 37.00 22.36 21.70
C LEU A 98 36.64 23.76 21.22
N PHE A 99 36.93 24.80 22.02
CA PHE A 99 36.71 26.19 21.66
C PHE A 99 37.62 26.62 20.51
N ALA A 100 38.91 26.24 20.54
CA ALA A 100 39.84 26.49 19.44
C ALA A 100 39.41 25.79 18.14
N VAL A 101 38.92 24.55 18.22
CA VAL A 101 38.37 23.80 17.09
C VAL A 101 37.08 24.45 16.57
N SER A 102 36.17 24.88 17.46
CA SER A 102 34.96 25.59 17.04
C SER A 102 35.29 26.90 16.35
N GLU A 103 36.28 27.63 16.85
CA GLU A 103 36.69 28.92 16.29
C GLU A 103 37.37 28.76 14.93
N ALA A 104 38.24 27.75 14.80
CA ALA A 104 38.82 27.37 13.51
C ALA A 104 37.74 26.96 12.50
N SER A 105 36.73 26.21 12.93
CA SER A 105 35.60 25.83 12.07
C SER A 105 34.79 27.06 11.63
N ARG A 106 34.54 28.01 12.53
CA ARG A 106 33.85 29.27 12.20
C ARG A 106 34.61 30.07 11.15
N ILE A 107 35.93 30.21 11.30
CA ILE A 107 36.78 30.90 10.33
C ILE A 107 36.73 30.18 8.97
N PHE A 108 36.75 28.85 8.96
CA PHE A 108 36.60 28.07 7.74
C PHE A 108 35.26 28.35 7.04
N PHE A 109 34.13 28.31 7.75
CA PHE A 109 32.81 28.53 7.18
C PHE A 109 32.55 29.99 6.75
N GLU A 110 33.04 30.98 7.51
CA GLU A 110 32.79 32.39 7.22
C GLU A 110 33.74 32.98 6.18
N LYS A 111 34.98 32.49 6.08
CA LYS A 111 36.03 33.11 5.23
C LYS A 111 36.49 32.19 4.11
N VAL A 112 36.81 30.94 4.43
CA VAL A 112 37.43 30.02 3.46
C VAL A 112 36.38 29.49 2.48
N LEU A 113 35.23 29.02 2.96
CA LEU A 113 34.18 28.45 2.13
C LEU A 113 33.63 29.47 1.10
N PRO A 114 33.28 30.72 1.44
CA PRO A 114 32.83 31.69 0.45
C PRO A 114 33.89 32.01 -0.59
N CYS A 115 35.17 32.08 -0.18
CA CYS A 115 36.29 32.29 -1.11
C CYS A 115 36.39 31.15 -2.13
N ILE A 116 36.30 29.89 -1.68
CA ILE A 116 36.31 28.71 -2.54
C ILE A 116 35.10 28.71 -3.49
N VAL A 117 33.89 28.92 -2.97
CA VAL A 117 32.65 28.88 -3.77
C VAL A 117 32.65 29.97 -4.84
N ILE A 118 33.04 31.20 -4.50
CA ILE A 118 33.05 32.32 -5.44
C ILE A 118 34.17 32.15 -6.48
N LYS A 119 35.39 31.76 -6.06
CA LYS A 119 36.53 31.59 -6.96
C LYS A 119 36.32 30.48 -7.98
N PHE A 120 35.66 29.40 -7.59
CA PHE A 120 35.42 28.23 -8.45
C PHE A 120 33.99 28.13 -8.98
N ARG A 121 33.22 29.23 -9.00
CA ARG A 121 31.77 29.23 -9.34
C ARG A 121 31.40 28.49 -10.63
N TYR A 122 32.20 28.63 -11.69
CA TYR A 122 31.92 28.00 -12.98
C TYR A 122 32.22 26.49 -12.97
N ILE A 123 33.22 26.07 -12.20
CA ILE A 123 33.53 24.64 -12.02
C ILE A 123 32.36 23.96 -11.32
N TRP A 124 31.86 24.54 -10.22
CA TRP A 124 30.70 24.02 -9.50
C TRP A 124 29.46 23.98 -10.37
N LEU A 125 29.18 25.06 -11.12
CA LEU A 125 28.01 25.13 -12.00
C LEU A 125 28.05 24.01 -13.05
N PHE A 126 29.15 23.88 -13.80
CA PHE A 126 29.27 22.84 -14.82
C PHE A 126 29.20 21.43 -14.22
N TRP A 127 29.85 21.22 -13.07
CA TRP A 127 29.87 19.91 -12.42
C TRP A 127 28.50 19.48 -11.90
N PHE A 128 27.75 20.36 -11.22
CA PHE A 128 26.39 20.06 -10.77
C PHE A 128 25.41 19.94 -11.94
N LEU A 129 25.57 20.73 -13.00
CA LEU A 129 24.77 20.58 -14.21
C LEU A 129 25.00 19.22 -14.88
N ALA A 130 26.27 18.82 -15.04
CA ALA A 130 26.60 17.52 -15.60
C ALA A 130 26.05 16.37 -14.74
N LEU A 131 26.16 16.47 -13.41
CA LEU A 131 25.65 15.46 -12.48
C LEU A 131 24.11 15.39 -12.51
N THR A 132 23.42 16.53 -12.54
CA THR A 132 21.95 16.56 -12.60
C THR A 132 21.42 16.03 -13.92
N VAL A 133 22.01 16.41 -15.06
CA VAL A 133 21.63 15.90 -16.38
C VAL A 133 21.93 14.41 -16.50
N GLY A 134 23.12 13.98 -16.06
CA GLY A 134 23.50 12.57 -16.04
C GLY A 134 22.59 11.73 -15.13
N GLY A 135 22.29 12.22 -13.94
CA GLY A 135 21.37 11.58 -13.00
C GLY A 135 19.94 11.47 -13.56
N ALA A 136 19.42 12.55 -14.15
CA ALA A 136 18.11 12.55 -14.80
C ALA A 136 18.06 11.56 -15.98
N TYR A 137 19.13 11.47 -16.78
CA TYR A 137 19.23 10.47 -17.85
C TYR A 137 19.16 9.04 -17.31
N ILE A 138 19.93 8.72 -16.26
CA ILE A 138 19.98 7.38 -15.66
C ILE A 138 18.62 6.98 -15.07
N VAL A 139 17.98 7.90 -14.34
CA VAL A 139 16.70 7.63 -13.66
C VAL A 139 15.54 7.52 -14.66
N CYS A 140 15.51 8.34 -15.71
CA CYS A 140 14.38 8.40 -16.64
C CYS A 140 14.53 7.50 -17.88
N ILE A 141 15.76 7.22 -18.34
CA ILE A 141 16.00 6.59 -19.65
C ILE A 141 16.58 5.17 -19.54
N ASN A 142 17.71 4.96 -18.84
CA ASN A 142 18.34 3.62 -18.71
C ASN A 142 19.35 3.65 -17.56
N PRO A 143 19.31 2.77 -16.54
CA PRO A 143 18.51 1.54 -16.36
C PRO A 143 17.05 1.74 -15.91
N LYS A 144 16.62 2.99 -15.66
CA LYS A 144 15.31 3.34 -15.09
C LYS A 144 15.05 2.74 -13.71
N MET A 145 14.13 3.34 -12.97
CA MET A 145 13.57 2.70 -11.79
C MET A 145 12.65 1.57 -12.24
N LYS A 146 12.97 0.33 -11.89
CA LYS A 146 12.09 -0.82 -12.11
C LYS A 146 11.09 -0.90 -10.96
N LEU A 147 9.86 -1.27 -11.27
CA LEU A 147 8.91 -1.68 -10.25
C LEU A 147 9.43 -2.98 -9.60
N PRO A 148 9.21 -3.19 -8.30
CA PRO A 148 9.58 -4.45 -7.66
C PRO A 148 8.94 -5.61 -8.43
N SER A 149 9.76 -6.56 -8.87
CA SER A 149 9.30 -7.71 -9.62
C SER A 149 8.45 -8.60 -8.72
N LEU A 150 7.26 -8.96 -9.19
CA LEU A 150 6.27 -9.82 -8.52
C LEU A 150 6.76 -11.26 -8.26
N GLU A 151 8.04 -11.58 -8.52
CA GLU A 151 8.64 -12.89 -8.22
C GLU A 151 8.64 -13.19 -6.73
N LEU A 152 8.65 -12.14 -5.90
CA LEU A 152 8.41 -12.25 -4.47
C LEU A 152 7.00 -11.68 -4.22
N SER A 153 6.05 -12.56 -3.94
CA SER A 153 4.69 -12.19 -3.52
C SER A 153 4.65 -11.37 -2.22
N GLU A 154 5.80 -11.21 -1.57
CA GLU A 154 5.98 -10.68 -0.24
C GLU A 154 6.87 -9.43 -0.28
N PHE A 155 6.45 -8.40 0.45
CA PHE A 155 7.22 -7.18 0.58
C PHE A 155 8.43 -7.42 1.47
N GLN A 156 9.61 -6.93 1.06
CA GLN A 156 10.80 -6.92 1.91
C GLN A 156 10.55 -6.09 3.18
N VAL A 157 10.50 -6.75 4.33
CA VAL A 157 10.36 -6.09 5.64
C VAL A 157 11.71 -5.99 6.37
N PHE A 158 12.57 -7.01 6.19
CA PHE A 158 13.87 -7.08 6.85
C PHE A 158 15.01 -6.74 5.91
N ARG A 159 16.21 -6.56 6.46
CA ARG A 159 17.42 -6.45 5.65
C ARG A 159 17.62 -7.74 4.85
N SER A 160 18.20 -7.64 3.65
CA SER A 160 18.50 -8.78 2.79
C SER A 160 19.41 -9.84 3.45
N SER A 161 20.22 -9.46 4.44
CA SER A 161 21.05 -10.39 5.20
C SER A 161 20.28 -11.21 6.24
N HIS A 162 19.04 -10.84 6.54
CA HIS A 162 18.23 -11.51 7.54
C HIS A 162 17.77 -12.87 7.02
N PRO A 163 17.83 -13.96 7.83
CA PRO A 163 17.46 -15.30 7.37
C PRO A 163 16.07 -15.41 6.75
N PHE A 164 15.06 -14.70 7.27
CA PHE A 164 13.71 -14.67 6.67
C PHE A 164 13.73 -14.09 5.25
N GLU A 165 14.33 -12.92 5.05
CA GLU A 165 14.40 -12.31 3.73
C GLU A 165 15.23 -13.14 2.74
N ARG A 166 16.31 -13.73 3.25
CA ARG A 166 17.18 -14.61 2.48
C ARG A 166 16.47 -15.90 2.07
N TYR A 167 15.57 -16.42 2.92
CA TYR A 167 14.71 -17.54 2.57
C TYR A 167 13.86 -17.23 1.35
N ASP A 168 13.16 -16.11 1.36
CA ASP A 168 12.27 -15.73 0.26
C ASP A 168 13.05 -15.44 -1.02
N ALA A 169 14.15 -14.68 -0.93
CA ALA A 169 14.92 -14.25 -2.09
C ALA A 169 15.81 -15.35 -2.72
N GLU A 170 16.45 -16.21 -1.90
CA GLU A 170 17.43 -17.19 -2.38
C GLU A 170 16.87 -18.62 -2.38
N TYR A 171 16.21 -19.04 -1.30
CA TYR A 171 15.94 -20.45 -1.04
C TYR A 171 14.57 -20.92 -1.51
N LYS A 172 13.54 -20.05 -1.51
CA LYS A 172 12.15 -20.39 -1.85
C LYS A 172 12.04 -21.11 -3.19
N LYS A 173 12.70 -20.57 -4.23
CA LYS A 173 12.74 -21.16 -5.58
C LYS A 173 13.48 -22.49 -5.70
N LEU A 174 14.29 -22.88 -4.71
CA LEU A 174 15.03 -24.15 -4.73
C LEU A 174 14.16 -25.33 -4.27
N PHE A 175 13.08 -25.07 -3.54
CA PHE A 175 12.24 -26.10 -2.95
C PHE A 175 11.01 -26.40 -3.83
N MET A 176 10.81 -27.67 -4.18
CA MET A 176 9.70 -28.06 -5.07
C MET A 176 8.32 -27.81 -4.44
N PHE A 177 8.16 -27.95 -3.12
CA PHE A 177 6.88 -27.69 -2.46
C PHE A 177 6.44 -26.23 -2.57
N GLU A 178 7.39 -25.28 -2.55
CA GLU A 178 7.11 -23.86 -2.76
C GLU A 178 6.72 -23.56 -4.22
N ARG A 179 7.39 -24.20 -5.18
CA ARG A 179 7.11 -24.02 -6.62
C ARG A 179 5.69 -24.46 -7.00
N VAL A 180 5.21 -25.55 -6.39
CA VAL A 180 3.84 -26.05 -6.59
C VAL A 180 2.81 -25.14 -5.90
N HIS A 181 3.09 -24.67 -4.69
CA HIS A 181 2.17 -23.76 -3.98
C HIS A 181 2.10 -22.35 -4.58
N HIS A 182 3.17 -21.89 -5.23
CA HIS A 182 3.26 -20.55 -5.84
C HIS A 182 3.03 -20.52 -7.36
N GLY A 183 2.56 -21.61 -7.95
CA GLY A 183 1.91 -21.54 -9.26
C GLY A 183 2.83 -21.47 -10.47
N GLU A 184 3.96 -22.17 -10.47
CA GLU A 184 4.62 -22.48 -11.76
C GLU A 184 3.71 -23.26 -12.72
N GLU A 185 2.70 -23.96 -12.20
CA GLU A 185 1.69 -24.70 -12.99
C GLU A 185 0.24 -24.20 -12.75
N LEU A 186 0.02 -23.15 -11.94
CA LEU A 186 -1.33 -22.63 -11.70
C LEU A 186 -1.70 -21.55 -12.72
N HIS A 187 -2.81 -21.78 -13.42
CA HIS A 187 -3.42 -20.80 -14.30
C HIS A 187 -4.09 -19.68 -13.50
N MET A 188 -4.14 -18.46 -14.07
CA MET A 188 -4.85 -17.33 -13.46
C MET A 188 -6.36 -17.58 -13.50
N PRO A 189 -7.05 -17.72 -12.35
CA PRO A 189 -8.49 -17.93 -12.34
C PRO A 189 -9.21 -16.62 -12.67
N ILE A 190 -9.94 -16.59 -13.78
CA ILE A 190 -10.77 -15.46 -14.18
C ILE A 190 -12.20 -15.77 -13.74
N THR A 191 -12.72 -15.01 -12.77
CA THR A 191 -14.11 -15.14 -12.30
C THR A 191 -14.89 -13.88 -12.68
N ILE A 192 -15.99 -14.07 -13.39
CA ILE A 192 -16.87 -12.99 -13.82
C ILE A 192 -18.14 -13.09 -12.98
N ILE A 193 -18.47 -11.98 -12.32
CA ILE A 193 -19.59 -11.89 -11.38
C ILE A 193 -20.60 -10.86 -11.87
N TRP A 194 -21.89 -11.17 -11.68
CA TRP A 194 -23.01 -10.28 -11.98
C TRP A 194 -23.91 -10.16 -10.75
N GLY A 195 -24.89 -9.25 -10.80
CA GLY A 195 -25.89 -9.12 -9.73
C GLY A 195 -25.46 -8.28 -8.52
N VAL A 196 -24.21 -7.79 -8.51
CA VAL A 196 -23.66 -6.93 -7.45
C VAL A 196 -23.09 -5.65 -8.07
N SER A 197 -23.34 -4.50 -7.44
CA SER A 197 -22.75 -3.23 -7.89
C SER A 197 -21.32 -3.10 -7.37
N PRO A 198 -20.32 -2.80 -8.22
CA PRO A 198 -18.91 -2.69 -7.83
C PRO A 198 -18.61 -1.33 -7.18
N GLU A 199 -19.32 -1.01 -6.11
CA GLU A 199 -19.16 0.23 -5.33
C GLU A 199 -18.53 -0.08 -3.97
N ASP A 200 -17.43 0.61 -3.64
CA ASP A 200 -16.87 0.59 -2.28
C ASP A 200 -17.50 1.72 -1.45
N ASN A 201 -18.39 1.34 -0.54
CA ASN A 201 -19.01 2.23 0.45
C ASN A 201 -18.34 2.14 1.83
N GLY A 202 -17.13 1.58 1.90
CA GLY A 202 -16.27 1.56 3.07
C GLY A 202 -15.64 2.92 3.38
N ASP A 203 -14.88 2.97 4.48
CA ASP A 203 -14.10 4.16 4.82
C ASP A 203 -12.71 4.05 4.18
N PRO A 204 -12.33 4.96 3.25
CA PRO A 204 -11.04 4.90 2.56
C PRO A 204 -9.81 5.00 3.49
N LEU A 205 -9.97 5.57 4.69
CA LEU A 205 -8.89 5.71 5.68
C LEU A 205 -8.79 4.51 6.62
N ASN A 206 -9.81 3.66 6.69
CA ASN A 206 -9.83 2.50 7.58
C ASN A 206 -9.83 1.19 6.77
N PRO A 207 -8.69 0.47 6.71
CA PRO A 207 -8.60 -0.75 5.91
C PRO A 207 -9.48 -1.90 6.42
N LYS A 208 -9.99 -1.81 7.67
CA LYS A 208 -10.93 -2.78 8.26
C LYS A 208 -12.39 -2.50 7.86
N SER A 209 -12.70 -1.31 7.38
CA SER A 209 -14.02 -0.94 6.90
C SER A 209 -14.14 -1.27 5.41
N LYS A 210 -14.59 -2.50 5.09
CA LYS A 210 -14.75 -2.98 3.71
C LYS A 210 -16.08 -2.61 3.05
N GLY A 211 -16.93 -1.88 3.76
CA GLY A 211 -18.27 -1.56 3.28
C GLY A 211 -19.25 -2.73 3.37
N LYS A 212 -20.35 -2.62 2.62
CA LYS A 212 -21.42 -3.60 2.50
C LYS A 212 -21.77 -3.81 1.04
N LEU A 213 -21.94 -5.07 0.66
CA LEU A 213 -22.47 -5.49 -0.62
C LEU A 213 -23.80 -4.78 -0.93
N LYS A 214 -23.91 -4.24 -2.15
CA LYS A 214 -25.14 -3.70 -2.71
C LYS A 214 -25.52 -4.53 -3.94
N LEU A 215 -26.69 -5.14 -3.87
CA LEU A 215 -27.24 -5.95 -4.97
C LEU A 215 -27.81 -5.04 -6.06
N ASP A 216 -27.66 -5.45 -7.31
CA ASP A 216 -28.29 -4.78 -8.44
C ASP A 216 -29.74 -5.25 -8.58
N SER A 217 -30.69 -4.34 -8.35
CA SER A 217 -32.12 -4.64 -8.48
C SER A 217 -32.56 -4.89 -9.92
N SER A 218 -31.82 -4.39 -10.91
CA SER A 218 -32.13 -4.54 -12.34
C SER A 218 -31.68 -5.90 -12.90
N PHE A 219 -30.82 -6.60 -12.18
CA PHE A 219 -30.32 -7.91 -12.59
C PHE A 219 -31.40 -8.99 -12.49
N ASN A 220 -31.74 -9.59 -13.63
CA ASN A 220 -32.66 -10.72 -13.72
C ASN A 220 -32.12 -11.81 -14.67
N ILE A 221 -31.50 -12.83 -14.08
CA ILE A 221 -30.97 -13.98 -14.80
C ILE A 221 -32.03 -14.93 -15.36
N ALA A 222 -33.21 -14.95 -14.75
CA ALA A 222 -34.24 -15.93 -15.05
C ALA A 222 -35.04 -15.60 -16.32
N SER A 223 -34.88 -14.40 -16.88
CA SER A 223 -35.48 -14.02 -18.16
C SER A 223 -34.96 -14.89 -19.32
N GLN A 224 -35.81 -15.17 -20.32
CA GLN A 224 -35.39 -16.00 -21.46
C GLN A 224 -34.23 -15.39 -22.25
N GLU A 225 -34.21 -14.07 -22.38
CA GLU A 225 -33.16 -13.33 -23.07
C GLU A 225 -31.80 -13.48 -22.36
N SER A 226 -31.79 -13.37 -21.03
CA SER A 226 -30.58 -13.57 -20.22
C SER A 226 -30.06 -14.99 -20.28
N GLN A 227 -30.95 -16.00 -20.26
CA GLN A 227 -30.56 -17.41 -20.40
C GLN A 227 -29.83 -17.64 -21.73
N VAL A 228 -30.39 -17.17 -22.85
CA VAL A 228 -29.77 -17.29 -24.18
C VAL A 228 -28.46 -16.52 -24.25
N TRP A 229 -28.40 -15.33 -23.64
CA TRP A 229 -27.19 -14.51 -23.62
C TRP A 229 -26.03 -15.20 -22.89
N ILE A 230 -26.26 -15.75 -21.69
CA ILE A 230 -25.20 -16.46 -20.93
C ILE A 230 -24.75 -17.72 -21.65
N TYR A 231 -25.69 -18.48 -22.21
CA TYR A 231 -25.34 -19.66 -22.99
C TYR A 231 -24.40 -19.32 -24.15
N ASN A 232 -24.75 -18.29 -24.93
CA ASN A 232 -23.91 -17.80 -26.02
C ASN A 232 -22.57 -17.21 -25.53
N PHE A 233 -22.57 -16.57 -24.35
CA PHE A 233 -21.36 -16.05 -23.72
C PHE A 233 -20.36 -17.16 -23.41
N CYS A 234 -20.81 -18.26 -22.79
CA CYS A 234 -19.96 -19.42 -22.50
C CYS A 234 -19.36 -20.03 -23.77
N GLN A 235 -20.17 -20.22 -24.82
CA GLN A 235 -19.69 -20.73 -26.11
C GLN A 235 -18.64 -19.82 -26.75
N LYS A 236 -18.86 -18.50 -26.72
CA LYS A 236 -17.91 -17.51 -27.24
C LYS A 236 -16.60 -17.50 -26.45
N LEU A 237 -16.68 -17.69 -25.13
CA LEU A 237 -15.51 -17.72 -24.24
C LEU A 237 -14.66 -18.97 -24.49
N ARG A 238 -15.29 -20.14 -24.66
CA ARG A 238 -14.60 -21.39 -25.02
C ARG A 238 -13.86 -21.30 -26.37
N ASN A 239 -14.39 -20.50 -27.30
CA ASN A 239 -13.76 -20.28 -28.60
C ASN A 239 -12.60 -19.26 -28.57
N GLN A 240 -12.26 -18.66 -27.42
CA GLN A 240 -11.13 -17.74 -27.31
C GLN A 240 -9.81 -18.48 -27.13
N THR A 241 -8.74 -17.92 -27.68
CA THR A 241 -7.40 -18.53 -27.67
C THR A 241 -6.75 -18.57 -26.29
N PHE A 242 -7.19 -17.73 -25.35
CA PHE A 242 -6.67 -17.66 -23.99
C PHE A 242 -7.42 -18.60 -23.03
N PHE A 243 -8.50 -19.24 -23.47
CA PHE A 243 -9.28 -20.13 -22.63
C PHE A 243 -8.53 -21.45 -22.44
N HIS A 244 -8.21 -21.78 -21.20
CA HIS A 244 -7.62 -23.06 -20.82
C HIS A 244 -8.68 -23.89 -20.09
N GLN A 245 -8.97 -25.07 -20.60
CA GLN A 245 -9.91 -26.01 -19.97
C GLN A 245 -9.11 -26.99 -19.11
N PRO A 246 -9.37 -27.09 -17.79
CA PRO A 246 -8.72 -28.09 -16.96
C PRO A 246 -9.16 -29.51 -17.37
N ASP A 247 -8.28 -30.49 -17.13
CA ASP A 247 -8.53 -31.90 -17.45
C ASP A 247 -9.63 -32.54 -16.57
N GLU A 248 -9.98 -31.92 -15.44
CA GLU A 248 -11.07 -32.36 -14.55
C GLU A 248 -12.43 -31.76 -14.98
N GLN A 249 -13.50 -32.54 -14.78
CA GLN A 249 -14.88 -32.13 -15.09
C GLN A 249 -15.34 -30.99 -14.17
N ASP A 250 -15.16 -29.75 -14.62
CA ASP A 250 -15.69 -28.57 -13.95
C ASP A 250 -17.19 -28.38 -14.25
N PHE A 251 -18.04 -28.90 -13.38
CA PHE A 251 -19.50 -28.71 -13.44
C PHE A 251 -19.94 -27.25 -13.27
N THR A 252 -19.08 -26.38 -12.73
CA THR A 252 -19.41 -25.00 -12.34
C THR A 252 -18.85 -23.91 -13.26
N SER A 253 -18.01 -24.26 -14.25
CA SER A 253 -17.43 -23.29 -15.19
C SER A 253 -18.48 -22.55 -16.02
N CYS A 254 -19.53 -23.25 -16.46
CA CYS A 254 -20.70 -22.64 -17.10
C CYS A 254 -21.98 -23.34 -16.65
N PHE A 255 -22.57 -22.86 -15.54
CA PHE A 255 -23.73 -23.51 -14.90
C PHE A 255 -24.93 -23.68 -15.84
N ILE A 256 -25.12 -22.79 -16.83
CA ILE A 256 -26.29 -22.84 -17.73
C ILE A 256 -26.24 -24.05 -18.67
N GLU A 257 -25.04 -24.50 -19.07
CA GLU A 257 -24.87 -25.68 -19.93
C GLU A 257 -25.18 -26.96 -19.15
N THR A 258 -24.59 -27.10 -17.95
CA THR A 258 -24.87 -28.22 -17.04
C THR A 258 -26.34 -28.25 -16.63
N PHE A 259 -26.93 -27.08 -16.35
CA PHE A 259 -28.35 -26.97 -16.02
C PHE A 259 -29.25 -27.40 -17.18
N LYS A 260 -28.91 -27.01 -18.42
CA LYS A 260 -29.64 -27.45 -19.61
C LYS A 260 -29.58 -28.97 -19.77
N GLN A 261 -28.40 -29.58 -19.61
CA GLN A 261 -28.23 -31.04 -19.66
C GLN A 261 -29.04 -31.74 -18.56
N TRP A 262 -29.07 -31.18 -17.35
CA TRP A 262 -29.84 -31.73 -16.24
C TRP A 262 -31.35 -31.70 -16.48
N MET A 263 -31.87 -30.63 -17.09
CA MET A 263 -33.29 -30.49 -17.44
C MET A 263 -33.72 -31.40 -18.61
N GLU A 264 -32.78 -31.82 -19.46
CA GLU A 264 -33.01 -32.76 -20.57
C GLU A 264 -33.19 -34.22 -20.09
N ASN A 265 -32.67 -34.57 -18.91
CA ASN A 265 -32.77 -35.91 -18.35
C ASN A 265 -34.22 -36.34 -18.06
N ASP A 266 -34.49 -37.64 -18.16
CA ASP A 266 -35.82 -38.21 -17.91
C ASP A 266 -36.20 -38.17 -16.42
N CYS A 267 -37.49 -37.99 -16.14
CA CYS A 267 -38.03 -37.98 -14.78
C CYS A 267 -38.21 -39.43 -14.26
N ASP A 268 -37.36 -39.87 -13.31
CA ASP A 268 -37.58 -41.16 -12.62
C ASP A 268 -38.81 -41.12 -11.70
N GLU A 269 -39.10 -39.97 -11.08
CA GLU A 269 -40.29 -39.76 -10.26
C GLU A 269 -41.12 -38.55 -10.73
N PRO A 270 -42.47 -38.62 -10.67
CA PRO A 270 -43.35 -37.50 -11.01
C PRO A 270 -43.19 -36.28 -10.07
N SER A 271 -42.58 -36.47 -8.89
CA SER A 271 -42.23 -35.41 -7.94
C SER A 271 -41.16 -34.44 -8.48
N HIS A 272 -40.42 -34.83 -9.53
CA HIS A 272 -39.37 -34.04 -10.16
C HIS A 272 -39.89 -33.10 -11.26
N TYR A 273 -41.12 -33.31 -11.73
CA TYR A 273 -41.78 -32.40 -12.66
C TYR A 273 -42.05 -31.05 -11.96
N PRO A 274 -41.70 -29.88 -12.54
CA PRO A 274 -41.42 -29.60 -13.96
C PRO A 274 -39.94 -29.56 -14.38
N CYS A 275 -39.01 -30.08 -13.57
CA CYS A 275 -37.55 -29.90 -13.74
C CYS A 275 -36.84 -30.98 -14.56
N CYS A 276 -37.58 -31.84 -15.25
CA CYS A 276 -37.06 -32.96 -16.02
C CYS A 276 -37.91 -33.17 -17.28
N SER A 277 -37.33 -33.85 -18.29
CA SER A 277 -37.90 -34.05 -19.63
C SER A 277 -38.32 -32.74 -20.32
N GLN A 278 -37.56 -31.65 -20.13
CA GLN A 278 -37.80 -30.35 -20.76
C GLN A 278 -36.70 -30.05 -21.81
N PRO A 279 -36.86 -30.48 -23.07
CA PRO A 279 -35.85 -30.24 -24.11
C PRO A 279 -35.88 -28.82 -24.69
N LYS A 280 -36.89 -28.01 -24.38
CA LYS A 280 -37.10 -26.69 -24.98
C LYS A 280 -36.42 -25.59 -24.17
N PHE A 281 -35.23 -25.19 -24.61
CA PHE A 281 -34.52 -24.00 -24.14
C PHE A 281 -34.83 -22.78 -25.03
N PRO A 282 -35.05 -21.56 -24.47
CA PRO A 282 -34.98 -21.15 -23.07
C PRO A 282 -36.23 -21.49 -22.23
N PHE A 283 -36.06 -21.62 -20.92
CA PHE A 283 -37.11 -21.99 -19.99
C PHE A 283 -37.92 -20.77 -19.53
N LYS A 284 -39.19 -20.97 -19.17
CA LYS A 284 -40.00 -19.92 -18.51
C LYS A 284 -39.36 -19.52 -17.18
N GLN A 285 -39.49 -18.25 -16.82
CA GLN A 285 -38.85 -17.67 -15.64
C GLN A 285 -39.17 -18.45 -14.34
N GLU A 286 -40.44 -18.73 -14.08
CA GLU A 286 -40.89 -19.46 -12.88
C GLU A 286 -40.31 -20.88 -12.78
N VAL A 287 -40.22 -21.58 -13.92
CA VAL A 287 -39.66 -22.94 -13.99
C VAL A 287 -38.15 -22.88 -13.75
N PHE A 288 -37.46 -21.91 -14.36
CA PHE A 288 -36.03 -21.72 -14.18
C PHE A 288 -35.68 -21.44 -12.72
N GLU A 289 -36.38 -20.51 -12.06
CA GLU A 289 -36.13 -20.14 -10.66
C GLU A 289 -36.36 -21.30 -9.68
N LEU A 290 -37.36 -22.15 -9.94
CA LEU A 290 -37.62 -23.34 -9.12
C LEU A 290 -36.56 -24.43 -9.35
N CYS A 291 -36.31 -24.74 -10.61
CA CYS A 291 -35.49 -25.89 -10.99
C CYS A 291 -34.00 -25.66 -10.76
N ILE A 292 -33.51 -24.42 -10.90
CA ILE A 292 -32.11 -24.13 -10.63
C ILE A 292 -31.75 -24.35 -9.15
N LYS A 293 -32.66 -24.02 -8.22
CA LYS A 293 -32.46 -24.30 -6.79
C LYS A 293 -32.33 -25.79 -6.54
N ARG A 294 -33.21 -26.59 -7.15
CA ARG A 294 -33.21 -28.04 -7.01
C ARG A 294 -31.97 -28.67 -7.62
N ALA A 295 -31.55 -28.20 -8.80
CA ALA A 295 -30.33 -28.64 -9.45
C ALA A 295 -29.10 -28.39 -8.57
N ILE A 296 -28.99 -27.20 -7.98
CA ILE A 296 -27.90 -26.87 -7.08
C ILE A 296 -27.91 -27.75 -5.82
N MET A 297 -29.06 -27.90 -5.15
CA MET A 297 -29.17 -28.77 -3.98
C MET A 297 -28.78 -30.22 -4.29
N GLU A 298 -29.14 -30.71 -5.48
CA GLU A 298 -28.78 -32.07 -5.91
C GLU A 298 -27.29 -32.20 -6.23
N ILE A 299 -26.67 -31.18 -6.84
CA ILE A 299 -25.23 -31.14 -7.07
C ILE A 299 -24.48 -31.22 -5.73
N GLU A 300 -24.85 -30.41 -4.75
CA GLU A 300 -24.21 -30.43 -3.42
C GLU A 300 -24.36 -31.79 -2.73
N ARG A 301 -25.53 -32.42 -2.87
CA ARG A 301 -25.81 -33.74 -2.28
C ARG A 301 -25.09 -34.88 -2.97
N SER A 302 -25.06 -34.89 -4.30
CA SER A 302 -24.57 -36.02 -5.11
C SER A 302 -23.06 -36.01 -5.28
N THR A 303 -22.47 -34.82 -5.44
CA THR A 303 -21.03 -34.68 -5.69
C THR A 303 -20.24 -34.29 -4.44
N GLY A 304 -20.91 -33.85 -3.37
CA GLY A 304 -20.25 -33.25 -2.20
C GLY A 304 -19.61 -31.89 -2.50
N TYR A 305 -19.86 -31.31 -3.68
CA TYR A 305 -19.35 -30.00 -4.06
C TYR A 305 -20.18 -28.90 -3.42
N HIS A 306 -19.57 -28.10 -2.54
CA HIS A 306 -20.27 -27.01 -1.85
C HIS A 306 -20.02 -25.66 -2.53
N LEU A 307 -21.10 -24.89 -2.73
CA LEU A 307 -21.01 -23.52 -3.23
C LEU A 307 -20.63 -22.56 -2.10
N ASP A 308 -19.34 -22.23 -2.01
CA ASP A 308 -18.81 -21.24 -1.07
C ASP A 308 -18.44 -19.93 -1.80
N SER A 309 -18.13 -18.88 -1.06
CA SER A 309 -17.60 -17.60 -1.53
C SER A 309 -16.45 -17.69 -2.56
N LYS A 310 -15.74 -18.82 -2.62
CA LYS A 310 -14.60 -19.05 -3.52
C LYS A 310 -14.95 -19.81 -4.80
N THR A 311 -16.14 -20.40 -4.90
CA THR A 311 -16.53 -21.20 -6.06
C THR A 311 -17.50 -20.44 -6.97
N PRO A 312 -17.39 -20.54 -8.30
CA PRO A 312 -18.33 -19.91 -9.21
C PRO A 312 -19.70 -20.60 -9.15
N GLY A 313 -20.74 -19.88 -9.55
CA GLY A 313 -22.10 -20.41 -9.65
C GLY A 313 -23.16 -19.45 -9.09
N PRO A 314 -24.44 -19.78 -9.28
CA PRO A 314 -25.54 -18.93 -8.84
C PRO A 314 -25.58 -18.79 -7.31
N ARG A 315 -26.01 -17.63 -6.83
CA ARG A 315 -26.22 -17.30 -5.42
C ARG A 315 -27.64 -16.80 -5.19
N PHE A 316 -28.19 -17.22 -4.05
CA PHE A 316 -29.54 -16.92 -3.63
C PHE A 316 -29.52 -15.97 -2.44
N ASP A 317 -30.45 -15.00 -2.46
CA ASP A 317 -30.70 -14.11 -1.33
C ASP A 317 -31.51 -14.82 -0.23
N ARG A 318 -31.72 -14.17 0.92
CA ARG A 318 -32.54 -14.66 2.05
C ARG A 318 -33.99 -15.00 1.68
N ASN A 319 -34.49 -14.43 0.60
CA ASN A 319 -35.83 -14.71 0.05
C ASN A 319 -35.80 -15.83 -1.01
N ASP A 320 -34.71 -16.59 -1.08
CA ASP A 320 -34.43 -17.61 -2.08
C ASP A 320 -34.48 -17.13 -3.53
N THR A 321 -34.40 -15.82 -3.81
CA THR A 321 -34.33 -15.34 -5.20
C THR A 321 -32.89 -15.37 -5.69
N ILE A 322 -32.67 -15.82 -6.92
CA ILE A 322 -31.35 -15.79 -7.56
C ILE A 322 -30.95 -14.33 -7.83
N ARG A 323 -29.80 -13.89 -7.30
CA ARG A 323 -29.39 -12.49 -7.33
C ARG A 323 -27.96 -12.25 -7.75
N ALA A 324 -27.11 -13.27 -7.79
CA ALA A 324 -25.73 -13.17 -8.28
C ALA A 324 -25.28 -14.48 -8.93
#